data_AF-A0A7Y5S7G0-F1
#
_entry.id   AF-A0A7Y5S7G0-F1
#
_cell.length_a   1.000
_cell.length_b   1.000
_cell.length_c   1.000
_cell.angle_alpha   90.00
_cell.angle_beta   90.00
_cell.angle_gamma   90.00
#
_symmetry.space_group_name_H-M   'P 1'
#
loop_
_entity.id
_entity.type
_entity.pdbx_description
1 polymer ?
#
loop_
_entity_poly.entity_id
_entity_poly.type
_entity_poly.pdbx_seq_one_letter_code
_entity_poly.pdbx_strand_id
1 'polypeptide(L)'
;MNANRSNLAPRVAILAVSCLVGLCPTTASAQDSMQAPNEKSAGVHDSAGVEINAGTIGRLIKAAKPGDIVHVPAGVYREHIRIDKPLSLIAEGRVVIDGMSSGDIVEIAAPNVTLRGFVVRDTGIDLDKENAAIRVLADHTVIENNTLEDILFGIDLKQAPDAVVRGNFIGGKDLDIARRGDGLRLWRSDRVLIENNTIHDGRDAILWYSQNVTVRNNTSRRCRYGFHLMYSDDVVMENNELTHNSVGIYLMYSKVVTIRGNRLLANRGPSGYGIGLKEADQFSISDNLIAGNRAGIYLDGSPFTKLKPGDISRNTIACNDVGLTFLPSVKGNVIAANNFVDNIEQVCVSGRGELTGNDFAADERGNFWTDYAGYDANADGIGDFAHESVTLFENLLDREPKLRILLFSPAQQAIEFVGRAIPAIRPEPKFFDPSPLTRPVPVATNAGAAPSRLSLAICGLGLASIASLVYVSSRAFAHTTRRKGVVA
;
A
#
# COMPACT_ATOMS: atom_id res chain seq x y z
N MET A 1 17.42 71.68 8.49
CA MET A 1 17.67 71.04 7.19
C MET A 1 18.20 69.63 7.47
N ASN A 2 17.31 68.68 7.72
CA ASN A 2 16.66 67.75 6.78
C ASN A 2 17.52 66.56 6.34
N ALA A 3 16.92 65.38 6.59
CA ALA A 3 17.12 64.04 6.05
C ALA A 3 18.36 63.24 6.49
N ASN A 4 18.17 62.25 7.37
CA ASN A 4 17.73 60.86 7.14
C ASN A 4 18.83 59.93 6.57
N ARG A 5 19.50 59.19 7.46
CA ARG A 5 20.25 57.97 7.12
C ARG A 5 19.28 56.79 7.19
N SER A 6 18.77 56.35 6.05
CA SER A 6 18.09 55.06 5.90
C SER A 6 18.97 54.10 5.08
N ASN A 7 19.63 53.16 5.75
CA ASN A 7 20.23 51.99 5.11
C ASN A 7 19.10 51.07 4.62
N LEU A 8 18.82 51.07 3.31
CA LEU A 8 18.02 50.03 2.66
C LEU A 8 18.95 48.98 2.05
N ALA A 9 18.99 47.81 2.69
CA ALA A 9 19.45 46.56 2.10
C ALA A 9 18.47 46.11 0.99
N PRO A 10 18.94 45.44 -0.09
CA PRO A 10 18.05 44.90 -1.10
C PRO A 10 17.29 43.68 -0.56
N ARG A 11 15.97 43.80 -0.49
CA ARG A 11 15.05 42.68 -0.24
C ARG A 11 15.06 41.73 -1.43
N VAL A 12 15.70 40.57 -1.27
CA VAL A 12 15.46 39.38 -2.10
C VAL A 12 14.17 38.75 -1.60
N ALA A 13 13.15 38.69 -2.46
CA ALA A 13 11.94 37.92 -2.17
C ALA A 13 12.26 36.42 -2.31
N ILE A 14 12.56 35.79 -1.17
CA ILE A 14 12.60 34.34 -1.05
C ILE A 14 11.14 33.88 -0.87
N LEU A 15 10.62 33.15 -1.85
CA LEU A 15 9.39 32.38 -1.67
C LEU A 15 9.76 31.15 -0.82
N ALA A 16 9.60 31.27 0.50
CA ALA A 16 9.78 30.17 1.43
C ALA A 16 8.51 29.31 1.44
N VAL A 17 8.58 28.09 0.89
CA VAL A 17 7.68 27.01 1.29
C VAL A 17 8.33 26.34 2.50
N SER A 18 7.82 26.69 3.67
CA SER A 18 8.23 26.12 4.95
C SER A 18 7.69 24.70 5.11
N CYS A 19 8.54 23.70 4.89
CA CYS A 19 8.40 22.38 5.52
C CYS A 19 9.38 22.34 6.70
N LEU A 20 8.87 22.44 7.93
CA LEU A 20 9.64 22.12 9.12
C LEU A 20 9.93 20.62 9.12
N VAL A 21 11.17 20.25 8.85
CA VAL A 21 11.71 18.90 9.10
C VAL A 21 12.59 19.00 10.34
N GLY A 22 12.08 18.49 11.46
CA GLY A 22 12.88 18.25 12.66
C GLY A 22 13.82 17.09 12.40
N LEU A 23 15.12 17.37 12.33
CA LEU A 23 16.19 16.38 12.33
C LEU A 23 16.32 15.78 13.74
N CYS A 24 16.10 14.48 13.87
CA CYS A 24 16.56 13.70 15.02
C CYS A 24 17.32 12.47 14.50
N PRO A 25 18.51 12.15 15.04
CA PRO A 25 19.37 11.11 14.50
C PRO A 25 18.84 9.71 14.83
N THR A 26 18.84 8.84 13.83
CA THR A 26 18.57 7.40 13.93
C THR A 26 19.80 6.66 14.43
N THR A 27 19.68 5.97 15.55
CA THR A 27 20.47 4.79 15.88
C THR A 27 19.59 3.76 16.56
N ALA A 28 19.30 2.65 15.87
CA ALA A 28 19.26 1.30 16.43
C ALA A 28 18.77 0.33 15.35
N SER A 29 19.70 -0.48 14.86
CA SER A 29 19.39 -1.78 14.26
C SER A 29 18.80 -2.68 15.34
N ALA A 30 17.59 -3.18 15.14
CA ALA A 30 17.09 -4.33 15.88
C ALA A 30 16.74 -5.42 14.86
N GLN A 31 17.63 -6.40 14.74
CA GLN A 31 17.28 -7.72 14.22
C GLN A 31 16.43 -8.40 15.30
N ASP A 32 15.11 -8.42 15.14
CA ASP A 32 14.26 -9.31 15.91
C ASP A 32 13.95 -10.56 15.09
N SER A 33 14.64 -11.64 15.44
CA SER A 33 14.25 -13.00 15.13
C SER A 33 13.01 -13.35 15.96
N MET A 34 11.81 -13.19 15.40
CA MET A 34 10.60 -13.73 16.01
C MET A 34 10.52 -15.24 15.74
N GLN A 35 11.01 -16.02 16.70
CA GLN A 35 10.59 -17.41 16.86
C GLN A 35 9.13 -17.44 17.30
N ALA A 36 8.33 -18.32 16.68
CA ALA A 36 6.98 -18.63 17.13
C ALA A 36 6.99 -19.00 18.63
N PRO A 37 6.09 -18.46 19.47
CA PRO A 37 5.99 -18.93 20.85
C PRO A 37 5.56 -20.39 20.86
N ASN A 38 6.33 -21.20 21.55
CA ASN A 38 6.04 -22.60 21.84
C ASN A 38 4.75 -22.66 22.67
N GLU A 39 3.67 -23.24 22.12
CA GLU A 39 2.42 -23.49 22.84
C GLU A 39 2.67 -24.53 23.94
N LYS A 40 2.83 -24.07 25.19
CA LYS A 40 2.43 -24.89 26.33
C LYS A 40 0.93 -24.72 26.52
N SER A 41 0.21 -25.82 26.34
CA SER A 41 -1.13 -26.08 26.85
C SER A 41 -1.32 -25.43 28.23
N ALA A 42 -2.02 -24.30 28.22
CA ALA A 42 -2.58 -23.68 29.42
C ALA A 42 -4.07 -23.98 29.39
N GLY A 43 -4.54 -24.62 30.46
CA GLY A 43 -5.84 -25.25 30.54
C GLY A 43 -7.01 -24.31 30.28
N VAL A 44 -8.13 -24.97 29.97
CA VAL A 44 -9.49 -24.45 30.03
C VAL A 44 -9.66 -23.71 31.36
N HIS A 45 -9.50 -22.39 31.34
CA HIS A 45 -10.01 -21.53 32.39
C HIS A 45 -11.50 -21.34 32.10
N ASP A 46 -12.29 -22.15 32.81
CA ASP A 46 -13.69 -21.93 33.06
C ASP A 46 -13.84 -20.53 33.69
N SER A 47 -14.12 -19.54 32.84
CA SER A 47 -14.44 -18.20 33.30
C SER A 47 -15.90 -18.22 33.74
N ALA A 48 -16.08 -18.34 35.05
CA ALA A 48 -17.34 -18.15 35.73
C ALA A 48 -18.06 -16.92 35.15
N GLY A 49 -19.28 -17.16 34.65
CA GLY A 49 -20.06 -16.20 33.89
C GLY A 49 -20.21 -14.87 34.59
N VAL A 50 -19.60 -13.84 34.01
CA VAL A 50 -20.10 -12.47 34.16
C VAL A 50 -21.43 -12.46 33.42
N GLU A 51 -22.52 -12.42 34.17
CA GLU A 51 -23.86 -12.22 33.62
C GLU A 51 -23.88 -10.84 32.95
N ILE A 52 -23.60 -10.78 31.65
CA ILE A 52 -23.80 -9.58 30.84
C ILE A 52 -25.29 -9.31 30.92
N ASN A 53 -25.66 -8.28 31.70
CA ASN A 53 -27.04 -7.87 31.90
C ASN A 53 -27.65 -7.62 30.51
N ALA A 54 -28.48 -8.55 30.05
CA ALA A 54 -28.88 -8.60 28.65
C ALA A 54 -29.63 -7.31 28.29
N GLY A 55 -28.97 -6.47 27.49
CA GLY A 55 -29.57 -5.29 26.90
C GLY A 55 -30.73 -5.66 25.97
N THR A 56 -31.25 -4.69 25.25
CA THR A 56 -32.46 -4.91 24.46
C THR A 56 -32.22 -5.90 23.33
N ILE A 57 -31.06 -5.81 22.67
CA ILE A 57 -30.68 -6.75 21.61
C ILE A 57 -30.36 -8.12 22.20
N GLY A 58 -29.64 -8.19 23.33
CA GLY A 58 -29.37 -9.45 24.02
C GLY A 58 -30.65 -10.22 24.38
N ARG A 59 -31.72 -9.52 24.80
CA ARG A 59 -33.03 -10.16 25.05
C ARG A 59 -33.70 -10.71 23.80
N LEU A 60 -33.60 -10.00 22.66
CA LEU A 60 -34.12 -10.48 21.37
C LEU A 60 -33.41 -11.77 20.93
N ILE A 61 -32.08 -11.81 21.05
CA ILE A 61 -31.26 -13.00 20.76
C ILE A 61 -31.64 -14.16 21.68
N LYS A 62 -31.83 -13.91 22.98
CA LYS A 62 -32.22 -14.94 23.94
C LYS A 62 -33.57 -15.56 23.60
N ALA A 63 -34.54 -14.74 23.17
CA ALA A 63 -35.88 -15.19 22.79
C ALA A 63 -35.93 -15.94 21.45
N ALA A 64 -34.99 -15.68 20.54
CA ALA A 64 -34.89 -16.32 19.24
C ALA A 64 -34.51 -17.81 19.34
N LYS A 65 -35.06 -18.60 18.42
CA LYS A 65 -34.68 -20.00 18.18
C LYS A 65 -33.51 -20.07 17.18
N PRO A 66 -32.72 -21.16 17.21
CA PRO A 66 -31.71 -21.39 16.19
C PRO A 66 -32.30 -21.33 14.77
N GLY A 67 -31.67 -20.55 13.89
CA GLY A 67 -32.09 -20.31 12.50
C GLY A 67 -33.03 -19.12 12.32
N ASP A 68 -33.50 -18.48 13.39
CA ASP A 68 -34.40 -17.34 13.27
C ASP A 68 -33.71 -16.11 12.65
N ILE A 69 -34.53 -15.23 12.08
CA ILE A 69 -34.13 -13.88 11.68
C ILE A 69 -34.63 -12.91 12.75
N VAL A 70 -33.70 -12.22 13.41
CA VAL A 70 -33.96 -11.23 14.44
C VAL A 70 -33.79 -9.84 13.85
N HIS A 71 -34.92 -9.13 13.71
CA HIS A 71 -34.97 -7.75 13.27
C HIS A 71 -34.82 -6.81 14.48
N VAL A 72 -33.86 -5.88 14.40
CA VAL A 72 -33.61 -4.88 15.45
C VAL A 72 -34.09 -3.52 14.95
N PRO A 73 -35.05 -2.86 15.63
CA PRO A 73 -35.55 -1.56 15.20
C PRO A 73 -34.50 -0.46 15.40
N ALA A 74 -34.62 0.62 14.62
CA ALA A 74 -33.74 1.79 14.74
C ALA A 74 -33.65 2.30 16.18
N GLY A 75 -32.42 2.62 16.61
CA GLY A 75 -32.15 3.03 17.98
C GLY A 75 -30.66 3.03 18.31
N VAL A 76 -30.33 3.53 19.50
CA VAL A 76 -28.98 3.47 20.07
C VAL A 76 -29.00 2.51 21.25
N TYR A 77 -28.17 1.49 21.19
CA TYR A 77 -28.08 0.39 22.13
C TYR A 77 -26.70 0.41 22.77
N ARG A 78 -26.66 0.73 24.07
CA ARG A 78 -25.44 0.72 24.88
C ARG A 78 -25.34 -0.63 25.58
N GLU A 79 -24.82 -1.62 24.87
CA GLU A 79 -24.72 -3.00 25.36
C GLU A 79 -23.62 -3.76 24.63
N HIS A 80 -23.12 -4.81 25.28
CA HIS A 80 -22.27 -5.83 24.66
C HIS A 80 -23.12 -7.02 24.29
N ILE A 81 -22.95 -7.52 23.07
CA ILE A 81 -23.80 -8.56 22.49
C ILE A 81 -22.97 -9.83 22.30
N ARG A 82 -23.51 -10.96 22.78
CA ARG A 82 -22.99 -12.28 22.44
C ARG A 82 -24.05 -13.08 21.68
N ILE A 83 -23.70 -13.57 20.49
CA ILE A 83 -24.55 -14.44 19.66
C ILE A 83 -24.03 -15.88 19.81
N ASP A 84 -24.74 -16.67 20.59
CA ASP A 84 -24.36 -18.03 21.01
C ASP A 84 -25.22 -19.14 20.36
N LYS A 85 -26.06 -18.76 19.41
CA LYS A 85 -26.87 -19.68 18.59
C LYS A 85 -26.88 -19.21 17.13
N PRO A 86 -27.03 -20.14 16.16
CA PRO A 86 -27.18 -19.78 14.74
C PRO A 86 -28.41 -18.88 14.56
N LEU A 87 -28.24 -17.70 13.95
CA LEU A 87 -29.36 -16.79 13.60
C LEU A 87 -28.88 -15.69 12.64
N SER A 88 -29.82 -14.96 12.04
CA SER A 88 -29.52 -13.70 11.34
C SER A 88 -29.96 -12.51 12.18
N LEU A 89 -29.02 -11.65 12.57
CA LEU A 89 -29.29 -10.39 13.24
C LEU A 89 -29.26 -9.26 12.19
N ILE A 90 -30.39 -8.58 11.99
CA ILE A 90 -30.57 -7.59 10.92
C ILE A 90 -31.05 -6.25 11.50
N ALA A 91 -30.36 -5.17 11.16
CA ALA A 91 -30.76 -3.82 11.51
C ALA A 91 -31.90 -3.30 10.61
N GLU A 92 -32.95 -2.73 11.22
CA GLU A 92 -34.03 -2.04 10.51
C GLU A 92 -33.84 -0.52 10.63
N GLY A 93 -33.27 0.08 9.58
CA GLY A 93 -32.89 1.49 9.59
C GLY A 93 -31.56 1.72 10.30
N ARG A 94 -31.42 2.82 11.05
CA ARG A 94 -30.16 3.15 11.73
C ARG A 94 -30.14 2.55 13.13
N VAL A 95 -29.49 1.39 13.27
CA VAL A 95 -29.26 0.71 14.55
C VAL A 95 -27.81 0.89 14.97
N VAL A 96 -27.58 1.52 16.12
CA VAL A 96 -26.24 1.78 16.66
C VAL A 96 -26.00 0.89 17.87
N ILE A 97 -24.93 0.10 17.87
CA ILE A 97 -24.42 -0.62 19.04
C ILE A 97 -23.17 0.13 19.52
N ASP A 98 -23.25 0.63 20.74
CA ASP A 98 -22.26 1.52 21.34
C ASP A 98 -21.49 0.79 22.45
N GLY A 99 -20.18 0.61 22.25
CA GLY A 99 -19.29 -0.17 23.10
C GLY A 99 -18.81 0.53 24.37
N MET A 100 -19.14 1.82 24.55
CA MET A 100 -18.80 2.59 25.75
C MET A 100 -17.30 2.54 26.11
N SER A 101 -16.44 2.54 25.08
CA SER A 101 -14.98 2.47 25.18
C SER A 101 -14.44 1.23 25.91
N SER A 102 -15.15 0.12 25.93
CA SER A 102 -14.73 -1.10 26.65
C SER A 102 -15.17 -2.38 25.98
N GLY A 103 -14.46 -3.49 26.23
CA GLY A 103 -14.88 -4.83 25.82
C GLY A 103 -15.03 -5.04 24.31
N ASP A 104 -15.31 -6.28 23.92
CA ASP A 104 -15.77 -6.52 22.56
C ASP A 104 -17.25 -6.10 22.45
N ILE A 105 -17.64 -5.49 21.34
CA ILE A 105 -19.00 -4.94 21.21
C ILE A 105 -19.98 -6.02 20.74
N VAL A 106 -19.63 -6.73 19.68
CA VAL A 106 -20.38 -7.90 19.19
C VAL A 106 -19.46 -9.11 19.14
N GLU A 107 -19.80 -10.15 19.89
CA GLU A 107 -19.11 -11.42 19.89
C GLU A 107 -20.00 -12.51 19.27
N ILE A 108 -19.52 -13.12 18.20
CA ILE A 108 -20.21 -14.17 17.47
C ILE A 108 -19.54 -15.50 17.81
N ALA A 109 -20.21 -16.31 18.61
CA ALA A 109 -19.70 -17.57 19.15
C ALA A 109 -20.39 -18.82 18.57
N ALA A 110 -21.41 -18.64 17.73
CA ALA A 110 -22.10 -19.72 17.06
C ALA A 110 -21.91 -19.68 15.54
N PRO A 111 -21.92 -20.85 14.87
CA PRO A 111 -21.77 -20.91 13.43
C PRO A 111 -23.03 -20.44 12.71
N ASN A 112 -22.92 -20.17 11.41
CA ASN A 112 -24.05 -19.77 10.55
C ASN A 112 -24.79 -18.51 11.06
N VAL A 113 -24.02 -17.56 11.60
CA VAL A 113 -24.55 -16.26 12.04
C VAL A 113 -24.38 -15.23 10.95
N THR A 114 -25.44 -14.47 10.66
CA THR A 114 -25.37 -13.27 9.83
C THR A 114 -25.52 -12.02 10.69
N LEU A 115 -24.61 -11.05 10.58
CA LEU A 115 -24.72 -9.72 11.17
C LEU A 115 -24.78 -8.68 10.06
N ARG A 116 -25.91 -7.98 9.93
CA ARG A 116 -26.18 -7.10 8.79
C ARG A 116 -26.73 -5.72 9.16
N GLY A 117 -26.12 -4.67 8.60
CA GLY A 117 -26.68 -3.32 8.57
C GLY A 117 -26.45 -2.48 9.83
N PHE A 118 -25.63 -2.94 10.78
CA PHE A 118 -25.42 -2.26 12.05
C PHE A 118 -24.38 -1.16 11.93
N VAL A 119 -24.56 -0.10 12.73
CA VAL A 119 -23.47 0.80 13.10
C VAL A 119 -22.88 0.29 14.43
N VAL A 120 -21.59 -0.01 14.46
CA VAL A 120 -20.89 -0.49 15.66
C VAL A 120 -19.78 0.51 15.99
N ARG A 121 -19.75 1.04 17.22
CA ARG A 121 -18.84 2.16 17.52
C ARG A 121 -18.29 2.19 18.95
N ASP A 122 -17.27 3.00 19.13
CA ASP A 122 -16.69 3.35 20.43
C ASP A 122 -16.08 2.13 21.15
N THR A 123 -15.15 1.47 20.47
CA THR A 123 -14.27 0.48 21.12
C THR A 123 -13.29 1.17 22.08
N GLY A 124 -12.66 0.41 23.00
CA GLY A 124 -11.58 0.93 23.85
C GLY A 124 -10.32 1.32 23.09
N ILE A 125 -9.35 1.95 23.78
CA ILE A 125 -8.05 2.38 23.20
C ILE A 125 -6.85 1.52 23.64
N ASP A 126 -7.11 0.47 24.42
CA ASP A 126 -6.10 -0.38 25.01
C ASP A 126 -5.66 -1.45 24.01
N LEU A 127 -4.42 -1.34 23.53
CA LEU A 127 -3.83 -2.27 22.56
C LEU A 127 -3.62 -3.67 23.14
N ASP A 128 -3.47 -3.81 24.46
CA ASP A 128 -3.22 -5.11 25.11
C ASP A 128 -4.52 -5.91 25.26
N LYS A 129 -5.66 -5.22 25.40
CA LYS A 129 -6.98 -5.87 25.51
C LYS A 129 -7.55 -6.32 24.18
N GLU A 130 -7.08 -5.74 23.08
CA GLU A 130 -7.53 -6.04 21.72
C GLU A 130 -9.06 -6.00 21.54
N ASN A 131 -9.72 -5.03 22.17
CA ASN A 131 -11.18 -4.89 22.14
C ASN A 131 -11.68 -4.60 20.72
N ALA A 132 -12.43 -5.54 20.16
CA ALA A 132 -12.92 -5.53 18.79
C ALA A 132 -14.37 -5.05 18.70
N ALA A 133 -14.69 -4.35 17.61
CA ALA A 133 -16.07 -4.03 17.28
C ALA A 133 -16.88 -5.31 17.01
N ILE A 134 -16.31 -6.24 16.23
CA ILE A 134 -16.93 -7.53 15.91
C ILE A 134 -15.88 -8.63 16.07
N ARG A 135 -15.99 -9.44 17.12
CA ARG A 135 -15.18 -10.65 17.31
C ARG A 135 -15.95 -11.87 16.82
N VAL A 136 -15.33 -12.67 15.97
CA VAL A 136 -15.92 -13.88 15.40
C VAL A 136 -15.11 -15.10 15.79
N LEU A 137 -15.76 -16.05 16.44
CA LEU A 137 -15.16 -17.26 17.01
C LEU A 137 -15.74 -18.55 16.42
N ALA A 138 -16.46 -18.45 15.29
CA ALA A 138 -17.20 -19.56 14.71
C ALA A 138 -17.20 -19.51 13.18
N ASP A 139 -17.47 -20.66 12.57
CA ASP A 139 -17.46 -20.86 11.12
C ASP A 139 -18.73 -20.36 10.40
N HIS A 140 -18.65 -20.23 9.08
CA HIS A 140 -19.77 -19.89 8.20
C HIS A 140 -20.52 -18.62 8.60
N THR A 141 -19.80 -17.64 9.13
CA THR A 141 -20.38 -16.36 9.55
C THR A 141 -20.38 -15.36 8.40
N VAL A 142 -21.41 -14.51 8.35
CA VAL A 142 -21.56 -13.48 7.33
C VAL A 142 -21.63 -12.12 8.02
N ILE A 143 -20.59 -11.31 7.85
CA ILE A 143 -20.52 -9.94 8.37
C ILE A 143 -20.67 -9.01 7.19
N GLU A 144 -21.82 -8.36 7.06
CA GLU A 144 -22.07 -7.56 5.86
C GLU A 144 -22.83 -6.26 6.03
N ASN A 145 -22.48 -5.28 5.18
CA ASN A 145 -23.12 -3.98 5.13
C ASN A 145 -23.16 -3.27 6.50
N ASN A 146 -22.17 -3.53 7.37
CA ASN A 146 -22.02 -2.87 8.66
C ASN A 146 -21.11 -1.64 8.53
N THR A 147 -21.32 -0.67 9.41
CA THR A 147 -20.49 0.53 9.52
C THR A 147 -19.82 0.53 10.90
N LEU A 148 -18.49 0.48 10.91
CA LEU A 148 -17.67 0.46 12.12
C LEU A 148 -17.00 1.82 12.26
N GLU A 149 -17.32 2.54 13.33
CA GLU A 149 -16.85 3.92 13.58
C GLU A 149 -16.04 3.98 14.88
N ASP A 150 -14.97 4.76 14.88
CA ASP A 150 -14.16 4.99 16.09
C ASP A 150 -13.66 3.66 16.72
N ILE A 151 -13.12 2.79 15.85
CA ILE A 151 -12.62 1.46 16.22
C ILE A 151 -11.11 1.45 16.43
N LEU A 152 -10.66 0.77 17.49
CA LEU A 152 -9.28 0.37 17.64
C LEU A 152 -9.06 -0.94 16.89
N PHE A 153 -9.83 -1.99 17.21
CA PHE A 153 -9.91 -3.22 16.44
C PHE A 153 -11.30 -3.36 15.82
N GLY A 154 -11.34 -3.69 14.53
CA GLY A 154 -12.60 -3.74 13.78
C GLY A 154 -13.23 -5.12 13.79
N ILE A 155 -13.09 -5.84 12.68
CA ILE A 155 -13.57 -7.22 12.53
C ILE A 155 -12.38 -8.16 12.80
N ASP A 156 -12.49 -8.98 13.85
CA ASP A 156 -11.49 -9.98 14.23
C ASP A 156 -12.06 -11.39 14.05
N LEU A 157 -11.62 -12.06 12.98
CA LEU A 157 -11.93 -13.46 12.68
C LEU A 157 -10.89 -14.36 13.34
N LYS A 158 -11.27 -15.05 14.41
CA LYS A 158 -10.36 -15.89 15.18
C LYS A 158 -10.84 -17.34 15.14
N GLN A 159 -10.19 -18.13 14.29
CA GLN A 159 -10.58 -19.51 13.99
C GLN A 159 -12.01 -19.59 13.42
N ALA A 160 -12.30 -18.71 12.46
CA ALA A 160 -13.62 -18.56 11.83
C ALA A 160 -13.53 -18.90 10.34
N PRO A 161 -13.40 -20.18 9.98
CA PRO A 161 -13.30 -20.58 8.58
C PRO A 161 -14.62 -20.36 7.83
N ASP A 162 -14.53 -20.29 6.50
CA ASP A 162 -15.68 -20.15 5.61
C ASP A 162 -16.52 -18.86 5.87
N ALA A 163 -15.92 -17.88 6.55
CA ALA A 163 -16.56 -16.60 6.82
C ALA A 163 -16.60 -15.70 5.57
N VAL A 164 -17.61 -14.83 5.51
CA VAL A 164 -17.78 -13.82 4.47
C VAL A 164 -17.81 -12.44 5.13
N VAL A 165 -16.85 -11.59 4.76
CA VAL A 165 -16.78 -10.18 5.18
C VAL A 165 -17.05 -9.34 3.94
N ARG A 166 -18.25 -8.75 3.85
CA ARG A 166 -18.77 -8.14 2.61
C ARG A 166 -19.35 -6.75 2.81
N GLY A 167 -18.95 -5.78 2.00
CA GLY A 167 -19.67 -4.50 1.92
C GLY A 167 -19.60 -3.66 3.21
N ASN A 168 -18.65 -3.93 4.11
CA ASN A 168 -18.53 -3.20 5.36
C ASN A 168 -17.71 -1.92 5.18
N PHE A 169 -18.02 -0.90 5.98
CA PHE A 169 -17.24 0.33 6.09
C PHE A 169 -16.55 0.35 7.46
N ILE A 170 -15.21 0.30 7.48
CA ILE A 170 -14.41 0.07 8.70
C ILE A 170 -13.48 1.27 8.91
N GLY A 171 -13.80 2.11 9.89
CA GLY A 171 -13.11 3.37 10.16
C GLY A 171 -12.47 3.42 11.55
N GLY A 172 -11.14 3.53 11.58
CA GLY A 172 -10.34 3.60 12.80
C GLY A 172 -10.48 4.90 13.59
N LYS A 173 -10.04 4.87 14.85
CA LYS A 173 -9.91 6.07 15.70
C LYS A 173 -8.88 7.05 15.14
N ASP A 174 -9.08 8.34 15.41
CA ASP A 174 -8.10 9.39 15.09
C ASP A 174 -6.90 9.34 16.05
N LEU A 175 -5.98 8.43 15.76
CA LEU A 175 -4.75 8.18 16.51
C LEU A 175 -3.56 8.17 15.55
N ASP A 176 -2.36 8.41 16.10
CA ASP A 176 -1.11 8.13 15.38
C ASP A 176 -1.05 6.66 14.95
N ILE A 177 -0.44 6.37 13.80
CA ILE A 177 -0.37 5.02 13.23
C ILE A 177 0.12 3.96 14.23
N ALA A 178 1.10 4.29 15.07
CA ALA A 178 1.66 3.36 16.06
C ALA A 178 0.68 2.99 17.18
N ARG A 179 -0.38 3.78 17.38
CA ARG A 179 -1.40 3.61 18.42
C ARG A 179 -2.70 3.03 17.89
N ARG A 180 -2.84 2.87 16.58
CA ARG A 180 -4.02 2.25 15.95
C ARG A 180 -3.99 0.74 16.12
N GLY A 181 -5.16 0.13 16.22
CA GLY A 181 -5.32 -1.32 16.08
C GLY A 181 -5.68 -1.72 14.65
N ASP A 182 -5.92 -3.01 14.46
CA ASP A 182 -6.15 -3.58 13.13
C ASP A 182 -7.64 -3.49 12.75
N GLY A 183 -7.92 -2.96 11.55
CA GLY A 183 -9.30 -2.77 11.09
C GLY A 183 -9.98 -4.09 10.71
N LEU A 184 -9.20 -5.01 10.12
CA LEU A 184 -9.64 -6.36 9.79
C LEU A 184 -8.51 -7.33 10.14
N ARG A 185 -8.82 -8.38 10.87
CA ARG A 185 -7.85 -9.39 11.27
C ARG A 185 -8.42 -10.78 11.02
N LEU A 186 -7.63 -11.63 10.37
CA LEU A 186 -7.83 -13.06 10.32
C LEU A 186 -6.72 -13.73 11.12
N TRP A 187 -7.10 -14.61 12.02
CA TRP A 187 -6.22 -15.51 12.75
C TRP A 187 -6.70 -16.94 12.54
N ARG A 188 -5.88 -17.77 11.87
CA ARG A 188 -6.18 -19.19 11.62
C ARG A 188 -7.58 -19.40 11.02
N SER A 189 -7.97 -18.59 10.04
CA SER A 189 -9.33 -18.56 9.47
C SER A 189 -9.27 -18.82 7.97
N ASP A 190 -9.49 -20.07 7.57
CA ASP A 190 -9.36 -20.51 6.18
C ASP A 190 -10.61 -20.27 5.35
N ARG A 191 -10.47 -20.26 4.02
CA ARG A 191 -11.59 -20.18 3.05
C ARG A 191 -12.46 -18.93 3.23
N VAL A 192 -11.88 -17.85 3.73
CA VAL A 192 -12.58 -16.58 3.96
C VAL A 192 -12.71 -15.80 2.64
N LEU A 193 -13.88 -15.19 2.43
CA LEU A 193 -14.11 -14.22 1.37
C LEU A 193 -14.16 -12.80 1.97
N ILE A 194 -13.25 -11.93 1.55
CA ILE A 194 -13.20 -10.51 1.91
C ILE A 194 -13.51 -9.70 0.65
N GLU A 195 -14.71 -9.14 0.54
CA GLU A 195 -15.12 -8.42 -0.67
C GLU A 195 -15.87 -7.11 -0.47
N ASN A 196 -15.64 -6.16 -1.37
CA ASN A 196 -16.38 -4.88 -1.41
C ASN A 196 -16.34 -4.07 -0.11
N ASN A 197 -15.34 -4.28 0.75
CA ASN A 197 -15.18 -3.53 2.00
C ASN A 197 -14.38 -2.25 1.78
N THR A 198 -14.64 -1.23 2.59
CA THR A 198 -13.79 -0.04 2.72
C THR A 198 -13.14 -0.06 4.09
N ILE A 199 -11.81 -0.04 4.15
CA ILE A 199 -11.02 0.03 5.37
C ILE A 199 -10.27 1.35 5.36
N HIS A 200 -10.36 2.13 6.42
CA HIS A 200 -9.62 3.39 6.51
C HIS A 200 -9.19 3.73 7.92
N ASP A 201 -8.09 4.49 7.98
CA ASP A 201 -7.56 5.04 9.23
C ASP A 201 -7.27 3.98 10.31
N GLY A 202 -7.04 2.72 9.91
CA GLY A 202 -6.60 1.63 10.78
C GLY A 202 -5.08 1.48 10.78
N ARG A 203 -4.56 0.50 11.54
CA ARG A 203 -3.18 0.04 11.42
C ARG A 203 -3.06 -0.89 10.21
N ASP A 204 -3.56 -2.11 10.32
CA ASP A 204 -3.49 -3.10 9.24
C ASP A 204 -4.85 -3.71 8.93
N ALA A 205 -5.00 -4.23 7.71
CA ALA A 205 -5.86 -5.38 7.43
C ALA A 205 -4.96 -6.63 7.32
N ILE A 206 -4.96 -7.50 8.32
CA ILE A 206 -3.97 -8.58 8.46
C ILE A 206 -4.60 -9.96 8.27
N LEU A 207 -3.97 -10.79 7.44
CA LEU A 207 -4.25 -12.20 7.23
C LEU A 207 -3.12 -12.99 7.88
N TRP A 208 -3.45 -13.73 8.93
CA TRP A 208 -2.46 -14.44 9.74
C TRP A 208 -2.78 -15.94 9.83
N TYR A 209 -1.83 -16.79 9.43
CA TYR A 209 -1.95 -18.26 9.47
C TYR A 209 -3.21 -18.79 8.77
N SER A 210 -3.63 -18.17 7.67
CA SER A 210 -4.90 -18.48 7.02
C SER A 210 -4.68 -18.96 5.59
N GLN A 211 -5.47 -19.91 5.12
CA GLN A 211 -5.33 -20.50 3.78
C GLN A 211 -6.57 -20.33 2.91
N ASN A 212 -6.40 -20.34 1.59
CA ASN A 212 -7.51 -20.32 0.63
C ASN A 212 -8.38 -19.06 0.73
N VAL A 213 -7.76 -17.90 0.94
CA VAL A 213 -8.46 -16.62 1.16
C VAL A 213 -8.61 -15.86 -0.16
N THR A 214 -9.80 -15.32 -0.41
CA THR A 214 -10.05 -14.40 -1.54
C THR A 214 -10.29 -12.98 -1.04
N VAL A 215 -9.48 -12.04 -1.50
CA VAL A 215 -9.57 -10.61 -1.20
C VAL A 215 -9.85 -9.85 -2.49
N ARG A 216 -11.08 -9.37 -2.68
CA ARG A 216 -11.46 -8.72 -3.94
C ARG A 216 -12.30 -7.46 -3.83
N ASN A 217 -12.09 -6.52 -4.76
CA ASN A 217 -12.89 -5.29 -4.86
C ASN A 217 -12.93 -4.46 -3.57
N ASN A 218 -11.92 -4.57 -2.70
CA ASN A 218 -11.85 -3.78 -1.47
C ASN A 218 -11.11 -2.46 -1.70
N THR A 219 -11.44 -1.47 -0.89
CA THR A 219 -10.71 -0.20 -0.80
C THR A 219 -10.00 -0.10 0.55
N SER A 220 -8.71 0.22 0.55
CA SER A 220 -7.96 0.51 1.78
C SER A 220 -7.22 1.83 1.66
N ARG A 221 -7.37 2.72 2.65
CA ARG A 221 -6.72 4.04 2.63
C ARG A 221 -6.24 4.54 3.99
N ARG A 222 -5.09 5.23 3.99
CA ARG A 222 -4.50 5.83 5.20
C ARG A 222 -4.25 4.82 6.33
N CYS A 223 -4.02 3.57 5.96
CA CYS A 223 -3.59 2.51 6.86
C CYS A 223 -2.07 2.42 6.87
N ARG A 224 -1.50 1.72 7.86
CA ARG A 224 -0.09 1.30 7.75
C ARG A 224 0.02 0.31 6.62
N TYR A 225 -0.63 -0.84 6.72
CA TYR A 225 -0.69 -1.82 5.65
C TYR A 225 -2.10 -1.93 5.11
N GLY A 226 -2.25 -1.71 3.80
CA GLY A 226 -3.52 -1.86 3.11
C GLY A 226 -4.05 -3.29 3.27
N PHE A 227 -3.19 -4.26 2.98
CA PHE A 227 -3.31 -5.65 3.37
C PHE A 227 -1.93 -6.24 3.73
N HIS A 228 -1.90 -7.03 4.80
CA HIS A 228 -0.69 -7.66 5.33
C HIS A 228 -0.91 -9.16 5.45
N LEU A 229 -0.12 -9.97 4.75
CA LEU A 229 -0.14 -11.42 4.82
C LEU A 229 1.05 -11.88 5.65
N MET A 230 0.78 -12.70 6.66
CA MET A 230 1.80 -13.32 7.50
C MET A 230 1.48 -14.82 7.62
N TYR A 231 2.33 -15.67 7.02
CA TYR A 231 2.13 -17.12 6.96
C TYR A 231 0.75 -17.53 6.39
N SER A 232 0.28 -16.87 5.33
CA SER A 232 -1.04 -17.12 4.74
C SER A 232 -0.97 -17.54 3.28
N ASP A 233 -1.31 -18.79 3.01
CA ASP A 233 -1.05 -19.45 1.73
C ASP A 233 -2.30 -19.54 0.85
N ASP A 234 -2.13 -19.74 -0.46
CA ASP A 234 -3.24 -19.86 -1.41
C ASP A 234 -4.20 -18.66 -1.31
N VAL A 235 -3.62 -17.46 -1.49
CA VAL A 235 -4.36 -16.19 -1.38
C VAL A 235 -4.49 -15.54 -2.74
N VAL A 236 -5.71 -15.17 -3.11
CA VAL A 236 -6.01 -14.39 -4.32
C VAL A 236 -6.41 -12.98 -3.90
N MET A 237 -5.63 -11.99 -4.34
CA MET A 237 -5.88 -10.57 -4.12
C MET A 237 -6.15 -9.89 -5.46
N GLU A 238 -7.41 -9.55 -5.73
CA GLU A 238 -7.80 -9.03 -7.05
C GLU A 238 -8.65 -7.77 -7.03
N ASN A 239 -8.39 -6.86 -7.96
CA ASN A 239 -9.23 -5.67 -8.19
C ASN A 239 -9.41 -4.78 -6.94
N ASN A 240 -8.45 -4.77 -6.01
CA ASN A 240 -8.47 -3.90 -4.84
C ASN A 240 -7.86 -2.53 -5.15
N GLU A 241 -8.34 -1.48 -4.50
CA GLU A 241 -7.78 -0.13 -4.56
C GLU A 241 -7.15 0.25 -3.22
N LEU A 242 -5.82 0.36 -3.21
CA LEU A 242 -5.00 0.54 -2.01
C LEU A 242 -4.21 1.82 -2.13
N THR A 243 -4.70 2.88 -1.48
CA THR A 243 -4.20 4.25 -1.70
C THR A 243 -3.75 4.94 -0.43
N HIS A 244 -2.67 5.71 -0.49
CA HIS A 244 -2.19 6.51 0.63
C HIS A 244 -1.95 5.69 1.91
N ASN A 245 -1.58 4.42 1.78
CA ASN A 245 -1.14 3.59 2.90
C ASN A 245 0.38 3.72 3.06
N SER A 246 0.94 3.24 4.18
CA SER A 246 2.41 3.09 4.27
C SER A 246 2.93 1.96 3.37
N VAL A 247 2.17 0.87 3.24
CA VAL A 247 2.37 -0.17 2.22
C VAL A 247 1.00 -0.58 1.69
N GLY A 248 0.88 -0.75 0.37
CA GLY A 248 -0.34 -1.25 -0.25
C GLY A 248 -0.61 -2.70 0.15
N ILE A 249 0.21 -3.64 -0.36
CA ILE A 249 0.18 -5.07 0.01
C ILE A 249 1.55 -5.48 0.53
N TYR A 250 1.60 -6.17 1.67
CA TYR A 250 2.84 -6.78 2.14
C TYR A 250 2.64 -8.28 2.34
N LEU A 251 3.41 -9.09 1.61
CA LEU A 251 3.47 -10.55 1.73
C LEU A 251 4.70 -10.98 2.54
N MET A 252 4.48 -11.71 3.63
CA MET A 252 5.55 -12.24 4.49
C MET A 252 5.37 -13.74 4.73
N TYR A 253 6.41 -14.52 4.42
CA TYR A 253 6.48 -15.95 4.75
C TYR A 253 5.31 -16.79 4.23
N SER A 254 4.77 -16.44 3.07
CA SER A 254 3.63 -17.16 2.50
C SER A 254 3.85 -17.59 1.06
N LYS A 255 3.12 -18.61 0.64
CA LYS A 255 3.27 -19.25 -0.67
C LYS A 255 1.97 -19.29 -1.46
N VAL A 256 2.10 -19.37 -2.78
CA VAL A 256 0.95 -19.50 -3.70
C VAL A 256 0.04 -18.28 -3.57
N VAL A 257 0.55 -17.11 -3.93
CA VAL A 257 -0.18 -15.85 -3.82
C VAL A 257 -0.34 -15.19 -5.18
N THR A 258 -1.58 -14.91 -5.57
CA THR A 258 -1.89 -14.21 -6.82
C THR A 258 -2.35 -12.79 -6.52
N ILE A 259 -1.61 -11.79 -6.99
CA ILE A 259 -1.94 -10.37 -6.86
C ILE A 259 -2.23 -9.84 -8.26
N ARG A 260 -3.50 -9.63 -8.60
CA ARG A 260 -3.89 -9.24 -9.97
C ARG A 260 -4.91 -8.11 -10.11
N GLY A 261 -4.75 -7.25 -11.11
CA GLY A 261 -5.76 -6.20 -11.39
C GLY A 261 -5.91 -5.13 -10.30
N ASN A 262 -4.98 -5.04 -9.34
CA ASN A 262 -5.08 -4.11 -8.22
C ASN A 262 -4.51 -2.73 -8.59
N ARG A 263 -4.97 -1.71 -7.87
CA ARG A 263 -4.51 -0.32 -7.98
C ARG A 263 -3.81 0.07 -6.68
N LEU A 264 -2.48 0.16 -6.71
CA LEU A 264 -1.65 0.48 -5.55
C LEU A 264 -1.04 1.87 -5.76
N LEU A 265 -1.69 2.90 -5.19
CA LEU A 265 -1.47 4.29 -5.57
C LEU A 265 -1.00 5.15 -4.40
N ALA A 266 0.05 5.93 -4.62
CA ALA A 266 0.51 6.94 -3.66
C ALA A 266 0.76 6.37 -2.24
N ASN A 267 1.22 5.12 -2.13
CA ASN A 267 1.61 4.55 -0.84
C ASN A 267 2.98 5.11 -0.45
N ARG A 268 3.04 5.81 0.68
CA ARG A 268 4.15 6.67 1.09
C ARG A 268 4.38 6.54 2.60
N GLY A 269 5.58 6.89 3.05
CA GLY A 269 6.00 6.74 4.44
C GLY A 269 7.39 6.11 4.52
N PRO A 270 7.83 5.67 5.71
CA PRO A 270 9.14 5.04 5.87
C PRO A 270 9.34 3.82 4.95
N SER A 271 8.30 3.00 4.78
CA SER A 271 8.30 1.89 3.81
C SER A 271 7.85 2.37 2.43
N GLY A 272 6.63 2.92 2.30
CA GLY A 272 6.12 3.51 1.04
C GLY A 272 6.07 2.53 -0.14
N TYR A 273 5.76 1.25 0.09
CA TYR A 273 5.75 0.23 -0.96
C TYR A 273 4.36 0.13 -1.60
N GLY A 274 4.30 -0.05 -2.91
CA GLY A 274 3.10 -0.57 -3.56
C GLY A 274 2.88 -2.01 -3.10
N ILE A 275 3.80 -2.90 -3.49
CA ILE A 275 3.84 -4.30 -3.06
C ILE A 275 5.18 -4.58 -2.38
N GLY A 276 5.16 -5.12 -1.17
CA GLY A 276 6.34 -5.68 -0.50
C GLY A 276 6.28 -7.19 -0.45
N LEU A 277 7.43 -7.84 -0.64
CA LEU A 277 7.59 -9.28 -0.48
C LEU A 277 8.76 -9.55 0.46
N LYS A 278 8.54 -10.43 1.43
CA LYS A 278 9.58 -10.97 2.31
C LYS A 278 9.45 -12.47 2.42
N GLU A 279 10.48 -13.17 1.96
CA GLU A 279 10.57 -14.63 2.03
C GLU A 279 9.27 -15.33 1.57
N ALA A 280 8.79 -14.93 0.40
CA ALA A 280 7.59 -15.48 -0.23
C ALA A 280 7.94 -16.46 -1.34
N ASP A 281 7.04 -17.40 -1.67
CA ASP A 281 7.25 -18.40 -2.73
C ASP A 281 6.04 -18.53 -3.67
N GLN A 282 6.29 -18.91 -4.93
CA GLN A 282 5.24 -19.20 -5.92
C GLN A 282 4.18 -18.08 -6.05
N PHE A 283 4.63 -16.82 -6.07
CA PHE A 283 3.74 -15.67 -6.27
C PHE A 283 3.62 -15.29 -7.75
N SER A 284 2.46 -14.78 -8.14
CA SER A 284 2.25 -14.10 -9.42
C SER A 284 1.68 -12.70 -9.16
N ILE A 285 2.36 -11.68 -9.68
CA ILE A 285 1.97 -10.28 -9.62
C ILE A 285 1.70 -9.85 -11.05
N SER A 286 0.44 -9.70 -11.43
CA SER A 286 0.09 -9.39 -12.80
C SER A 286 -1.05 -8.42 -13.01
N ASP A 287 -1.04 -7.71 -14.12
CA ASP A 287 -2.13 -6.81 -14.50
C ASP A 287 -2.43 -5.69 -13.47
N ASN A 288 -1.47 -5.34 -12.60
CA ASN A 288 -1.65 -4.30 -11.57
C ASN A 288 -1.21 -2.92 -12.08
N LEU A 289 -1.84 -1.87 -11.55
CA LEU A 289 -1.35 -0.49 -11.63
C LEU A 289 -0.66 -0.11 -10.31
N ILE A 290 0.65 0.09 -10.38
CA ILE A 290 1.50 0.38 -9.23
C ILE A 290 2.15 1.74 -9.45
N ALA A 291 1.53 2.79 -8.92
CA ALA A 291 1.91 4.15 -9.29
C ALA A 291 2.05 5.15 -8.15
N GLY A 292 3.05 6.02 -8.26
CA GLY A 292 3.25 7.12 -7.32
C GLY A 292 3.69 6.68 -5.92
N ASN A 293 4.20 5.47 -5.76
CA ASN A 293 4.71 4.94 -4.48
C ASN A 293 6.18 5.34 -4.26
N ARG A 294 6.71 5.18 -3.04
CA ARG A 294 8.16 5.33 -2.82
C ARG A 294 8.92 4.21 -3.54
N ALA A 295 8.50 2.97 -3.37
CA ALA A 295 8.92 1.86 -4.24
C ALA A 295 7.69 1.16 -4.81
N GLY A 296 7.69 0.85 -6.11
CA GLY A 296 6.61 0.13 -6.75
C GLY A 296 6.49 -1.28 -6.16
N ILE A 297 7.50 -2.10 -6.41
CA ILE A 297 7.62 -3.44 -5.82
C ILE A 297 8.96 -3.55 -5.08
N TYR A 298 8.91 -4.00 -3.83
CA TYR A 298 10.07 -4.27 -2.99
C TYR A 298 10.20 -5.78 -2.76
N LEU A 299 11.37 -6.35 -3.06
CA LEU A 299 11.66 -7.77 -2.89
C LEU A 299 12.79 -8.00 -1.88
N ASP A 300 12.48 -8.81 -0.88
CA ASP A 300 13.41 -9.32 0.14
C ASP A 300 13.33 -10.86 0.15
N GLY A 301 14.42 -11.52 -0.26
CA GLY A 301 14.54 -12.98 -0.27
C GLY A 301 13.37 -13.70 -0.94
N SER A 302 12.80 -13.15 -2.03
CA SER A 302 11.59 -13.66 -2.68
C SER A 302 11.83 -13.85 -4.19
N PRO A 303 11.70 -15.08 -4.75
CA PRO A 303 11.39 -16.34 -4.09
C PRO A 303 12.36 -16.73 -2.96
N PHE A 304 11.83 -17.32 -1.91
CA PHE A 304 12.64 -17.82 -0.79
C PHE A 304 13.31 -19.15 -1.13
N THR A 305 12.60 -19.99 -1.88
CA THR A 305 13.07 -21.29 -2.38
C THR A 305 13.28 -21.25 -3.89
N LYS A 306 13.91 -22.30 -4.42
CA LYS A 306 14.09 -22.50 -5.88
C LYS A 306 12.99 -23.34 -6.52
N LEU A 307 11.85 -23.53 -5.84
CA LEU A 307 10.80 -24.45 -6.29
C LEU A 307 10.12 -23.98 -7.57
N LYS A 308 9.72 -22.71 -7.62
CA LYS A 308 9.19 -22.05 -8.82
C LYS A 308 9.66 -20.60 -8.84
N PRO A 309 9.89 -20.04 -10.02
CA PRO A 309 10.17 -18.63 -10.13
C PRO A 309 8.98 -17.79 -9.66
N GLY A 310 9.28 -16.61 -9.13
CA GLY A 310 8.29 -15.55 -8.96
C GLY A 310 7.95 -14.97 -10.32
N ASP A 311 6.68 -14.69 -10.59
CA ASP A 311 6.21 -14.12 -11.84
C ASP A 311 5.74 -12.68 -11.61
N ILE A 312 6.36 -11.73 -12.30
CA ILE A 312 5.97 -10.32 -12.32
C ILE A 312 5.74 -9.93 -13.77
N SER A 313 4.48 -9.89 -14.20
CA SER A 313 4.18 -9.69 -15.62
C SER A 313 2.96 -8.82 -15.88
N ARG A 314 2.95 -8.09 -17.00
CA ARG A 314 1.82 -7.22 -17.40
C ARG A 314 1.41 -6.18 -16.35
N ASN A 315 2.32 -5.71 -15.50
CA ASN A 315 2.04 -4.61 -14.59
C ASN A 315 2.38 -3.27 -15.24
N THR A 316 1.66 -2.22 -14.88
CA THR A 316 2.10 -0.83 -15.13
C THR A 316 2.70 -0.27 -13.85
N ILE A 317 4.02 -0.10 -13.84
CA ILE A 317 4.82 0.38 -12.72
C ILE A 317 5.29 1.79 -13.09
N ALA A 318 4.59 2.81 -12.58
CA ALA A 318 4.70 4.16 -13.11
C ALA A 318 4.89 5.25 -12.05
N CYS A 319 5.71 6.26 -12.34
CA CYS A 319 5.87 7.45 -11.50
C CYS A 319 6.21 7.15 -10.03
N ASN A 320 6.84 6.01 -9.74
CA ASN A 320 7.35 5.69 -8.41
C ASN A 320 8.73 6.34 -8.23
N ASP A 321 9.18 6.55 -6.98
CA ASP A 321 10.57 6.98 -6.78
C ASP A 321 11.53 5.87 -7.24
N VAL A 322 11.16 4.62 -7.00
CA VAL A 322 11.82 3.44 -7.58
C VAL A 322 10.77 2.47 -8.12
N GLY A 323 10.93 1.98 -9.34
CA GLY A 323 10.03 0.97 -9.93
C GLY A 323 10.12 -0.37 -9.20
N LEU A 324 11.28 -1.04 -9.27
CA LEU A 324 11.60 -2.24 -8.51
C LEU A 324 12.78 -2.00 -7.56
N THR A 325 12.66 -2.49 -6.33
CA THR A 325 13.76 -2.50 -5.36
C THR A 325 14.05 -3.92 -4.94
N PHE A 326 15.31 -4.34 -5.07
CA PHE A 326 15.78 -5.67 -4.68
C PHE A 326 16.77 -5.59 -3.52
N LEU A 327 16.75 -6.57 -2.64
CA LEU A 327 17.96 -6.93 -1.90
C LEU A 327 18.91 -7.77 -2.78
N PRO A 328 20.24 -7.66 -2.62
CA PRO A 328 21.21 -8.36 -3.48
C PRO A 328 21.07 -9.89 -3.53
N SER A 329 20.46 -10.50 -2.51
CA SER A 329 20.25 -11.95 -2.42
C SER A 329 19.08 -12.46 -3.27
N VAL A 330 18.23 -11.58 -3.81
CA VAL A 330 17.01 -11.97 -4.54
C VAL A 330 17.36 -12.54 -5.90
N LYS A 331 16.91 -13.76 -6.17
CA LYS A 331 17.10 -14.51 -7.42
C LYS A 331 15.85 -15.34 -7.73
N GLY A 332 15.70 -15.77 -8.98
CA GLY A 332 14.64 -16.65 -9.43
C GLY A 332 13.33 -15.94 -9.74
N ASN A 333 13.36 -14.66 -10.11
CA ASN A 333 12.18 -13.96 -10.63
C ASN A 333 12.21 -13.91 -12.15
N VAL A 334 11.03 -13.99 -12.77
CA VAL A 334 10.77 -13.67 -14.16
C VAL A 334 9.97 -12.38 -14.20
N ILE A 335 10.53 -11.36 -14.84
CA ILE A 335 10.01 -9.99 -14.90
C ILE A 335 9.86 -9.64 -16.38
N ALA A 336 8.67 -9.86 -16.94
CA ALA A 336 8.47 -9.72 -18.39
C ALA A 336 7.13 -9.08 -18.72
N ALA A 337 7.06 -8.41 -19.88
CA ALA A 337 5.87 -7.75 -20.38
C ALA A 337 5.27 -6.70 -19.42
N ASN A 338 6.09 -6.08 -18.56
CA ASN A 338 5.65 -4.95 -17.72
C ASN A 338 5.89 -3.61 -18.44
N ASN A 339 5.17 -2.57 -18.01
CA ASN A 339 5.41 -1.19 -18.41
C ASN A 339 6.10 -0.43 -17.27
N PHE A 340 7.38 -0.10 -17.45
CA PHE A 340 8.15 0.77 -16.57
C PHE A 340 8.11 2.20 -17.09
N VAL A 341 7.30 3.05 -16.45
CA VAL A 341 6.92 4.36 -17.00
C VAL A 341 7.29 5.48 -16.05
N ASP A 342 8.28 6.29 -16.41
CA ASP A 342 8.64 7.53 -15.70
C ASP A 342 8.86 7.33 -14.18
N ASN A 343 9.39 6.17 -13.76
CA ASN A 343 9.94 6.04 -12.41
C ASN A 343 11.21 6.89 -12.32
N ILE A 344 11.52 7.47 -11.15
CA ILE A 344 12.76 8.25 -10.99
C ILE A 344 13.98 7.34 -11.20
N GLU A 345 13.90 6.12 -10.69
CA GLU A 345 14.81 5.02 -10.97
C GLU A 345 13.98 3.78 -11.34
N GLN A 346 14.30 3.11 -12.44
CA GLN A 346 13.51 1.94 -12.88
C GLN A 346 13.74 0.73 -11.96
N VAL A 347 15.00 0.42 -11.66
CA VAL A 347 15.42 -0.74 -10.84
C VAL A 347 16.59 -0.34 -9.93
N CYS A 348 16.42 -0.55 -8.63
CA CYS A 348 17.43 -0.30 -7.60
C CYS A 348 17.85 -1.59 -6.88
N VAL A 349 19.14 -1.70 -6.53
CA VAL A 349 19.67 -2.75 -5.65
C VAL A 349 20.00 -2.14 -4.30
N SER A 350 19.16 -2.41 -3.30
CA SER A 350 19.32 -1.89 -1.94
C SER A 350 20.34 -2.72 -1.16
N GLY A 351 21.62 -2.34 -1.23
CA GLY A 351 22.70 -2.97 -0.49
C GLY A 351 24.00 -3.01 -1.28
N ARG A 352 24.97 -3.81 -0.83
CA ARG A 352 26.19 -4.11 -1.61
C ARG A 352 26.01 -5.42 -2.35
N GLY A 353 26.17 -5.41 -3.66
CA GLY A 353 26.11 -6.59 -4.53
C GLY A 353 25.47 -6.29 -5.88
N GLU A 354 25.39 -7.31 -6.73
CA GLU A 354 24.81 -7.24 -8.06
C GLU A 354 23.50 -8.02 -8.10
N LEU A 355 22.54 -7.54 -8.90
CA LEU A 355 21.31 -8.28 -9.16
C LEU A 355 21.58 -9.36 -10.21
N THR A 356 21.73 -10.61 -9.75
CA THR A 356 22.03 -11.76 -10.62
C THR A 356 20.99 -12.84 -10.48
N GLY A 357 20.69 -13.55 -11.57
CA GLY A 357 19.76 -14.69 -11.55
C GLY A 357 18.29 -14.30 -11.45
N ASN A 358 17.92 -13.11 -11.93
CA ASN A 358 16.54 -12.77 -12.26
C ASN A 358 16.46 -12.50 -13.77
N ASP A 359 15.40 -12.97 -14.41
CA ASP A 359 15.22 -12.89 -15.85
C ASP A 359 14.28 -11.72 -16.17
N PHE A 360 14.77 -10.74 -16.93
CA PHE A 360 13.98 -9.58 -17.37
C PHE A 360 13.29 -9.79 -18.72
N ALA A 361 13.24 -11.04 -19.20
CA ALA A 361 12.52 -11.45 -20.39
C ALA A 361 12.03 -12.89 -20.25
N ALA A 362 10.92 -13.20 -20.91
CA ALA A 362 10.38 -14.54 -21.05
C ALA A 362 9.93 -14.74 -22.50
N ASP A 363 10.23 -15.90 -23.09
CA ASP A 363 9.88 -16.24 -24.47
C ASP A 363 10.29 -15.14 -25.48
N GLU A 364 11.53 -14.65 -25.36
CA GLU A 364 12.09 -13.56 -26.19
C GLU A 364 11.33 -12.23 -26.10
N ARG A 365 10.56 -12.03 -25.03
CA ARG A 365 9.82 -10.79 -24.77
C ARG A 365 10.17 -10.23 -23.40
N GLY A 366 10.76 -9.03 -23.42
CA GLY A 366 11.14 -8.27 -22.25
C GLY A 366 10.05 -7.33 -21.77
N ASN A 367 10.45 -6.18 -21.24
CA ASN A 367 9.57 -5.15 -20.70
C ASN A 367 9.59 -3.88 -21.56
N PHE A 368 8.56 -3.06 -21.43
CA PHE A 368 8.56 -1.71 -21.97
C PHE A 368 9.21 -0.75 -20.96
N TRP A 369 10.14 0.08 -21.43
CA TRP A 369 10.86 1.07 -20.62
C TRP A 369 10.76 2.44 -21.28
N THR A 370 10.31 3.46 -20.54
CA THR A 370 10.21 4.83 -21.07
C THR A 370 11.55 5.44 -21.47
N ASP A 371 12.64 4.96 -20.88
CA ASP A 371 14.02 5.40 -21.09
C ASP A 371 14.80 4.48 -22.05
N TYR A 372 14.13 3.52 -22.71
CA TYR A 372 14.75 2.76 -23.78
C TYR A 372 15.06 3.66 -24.99
N ALA A 373 16.34 3.75 -25.34
CA ALA A 373 16.85 4.60 -26.43
C ALA A 373 17.24 3.82 -27.70
N GLY A 374 16.92 2.53 -27.78
CA GLY A 374 17.17 1.71 -28.97
C GLY A 374 16.12 1.92 -30.06
N TYR A 375 16.24 1.13 -31.12
CA TYR A 375 15.30 1.11 -32.25
C TYR A 375 14.87 -0.33 -32.56
N ASP A 376 13.82 -0.45 -33.37
CA ASP A 376 13.23 -1.71 -33.84
C ASP A 376 13.16 -1.62 -35.37
N ALA A 377 14.19 -2.14 -36.06
CA ALA A 377 14.32 -2.01 -37.50
C ALA A 377 13.44 -3.00 -38.28
N ASN A 378 13.13 -4.16 -37.69
CA ASN A 378 12.29 -5.19 -38.31
C ASN A 378 10.78 -4.97 -38.03
N ALA A 379 10.43 -4.01 -37.17
CA ALA A 379 9.09 -3.62 -36.77
C ALA A 379 8.28 -4.74 -36.09
N ASP A 380 8.93 -5.65 -35.36
CA ASP A 380 8.27 -6.74 -34.64
C ASP A 380 7.75 -6.33 -33.24
N GLY A 381 8.09 -5.11 -32.78
CA GLY A 381 7.72 -4.56 -31.49
C GLY A 381 8.74 -4.85 -30.37
N ILE A 382 9.88 -5.44 -30.69
CA ILE A 382 11.01 -5.73 -29.82
C ILE A 382 12.21 -4.90 -30.29
N GLY A 383 12.94 -4.32 -29.36
CA GLY A 383 14.13 -3.53 -29.67
C GLY A 383 15.31 -4.40 -30.09
N ASP A 384 16.05 -3.96 -31.12
CA ASP A 384 17.22 -4.66 -31.65
C ASP A 384 18.44 -4.64 -30.71
N PHE A 385 18.41 -3.77 -29.69
CA PHE A 385 19.41 -3.67 -28.64
C PHE A 385 18.80 -3.99 -27.28
N ALA A 386 19.56 -4.67 -26.44
CA ALA A 386 19.19 -4.87 -25.05
C ALA A 386 19.05 -3.54 -24.30
N HIS A 387 18.20 -3.55 -23.27
CA HIS A 387 18.09 -2.45 -22.32
C HIS A 387 18.88 -2.77 -21.05
N GLU A 388 19.66 -1.80 -20.60
CA GLU A 388 20.51 -1.89 -19.42
C GLU A 388 20.48 -0.56 -18.65
N SER A 389 20.39 -0.61 -17.31
CA SER A 389 20.61 0.58 -16.47
C SER A 389 22.10 0.77 -16.23
N VAL A 390 22.67 1.75 -16.94
CA VAL A 390 24.10 2.13 -16.91
C VAL A 390 24.31 3.60 -16.51
N THR A 391 23.28 4.22 -15.91
CA THR A 391 23.32 5.63 -15.50
C THR A 391 24.31 5.80 -14.33
N LEU A 392 25.22 6.76 -14.46
CA LEU A 392 26.26 7.00 -13.46
C LEU A 392 25.65 7.61 -12.20
N PHE A 393 24.65 8.48 -12.34
CA PHE A 393 24.01 9.15 -11.22
C PHE A 393 23.14 8.20 -10.40
N GLU A 394 22.40 7.26 -11.00
CA GLU A 394 21.63 6.27 -10.22
C GLU A 394 22.57 5.37 -9.41
N ASN A 395 23.73 4.99 -9.96
CA ASN A 395 24.74 4.24 -9.22
C ASN A 395 25.33 5.03 -8.04
N LEU A 396 25.48 6.35 -8.18
CA LEU A 396 25.85 7.23 -7.06
C LEU A 396 24.70 7.35 -6.04
N LEU A 397 23.44 7.38 -6.50
CA LEU A 397 22.25 7.51 -5.68
C LEU A 397 22.06 6.30 -4.75
N ASP A 398 22.32 5.09 -5.25
CA ASP A 398 22.31 3.86 -4.47
C ASP A 398 23.28 3.91 -3.28
N ARG A 399 24.46 4.51 -3.50
CA ARG A 399 25.53 4.60 -2.50
C ARG A 399 25.33 5.76 -1.53
N GLU A 400 24.87 6.91 -2.03
CA GLU A 400 24.61 8.11 -1.24
C GLU A 400 23.21 8.68 -1.52
N PRO A 401 22.18 8.21 -0.78
CA PRO A 401 20.80 8.66 -0.98
C PRO A 401 20.59 10.17 -0.82
N LYS A 402 21.51 10.90 -0.17
CA LYS A 402 21.42 12.37 -0.06
C LYS A 402 21.60 13.08 -1.39
N LEU A 403 22.19 12.42 -2.39
CA LEU A 403 22.29 12.96 -3.75
C LEU A 403 20.93 13.16 -4.42
N ARG A 404 19.83 12.63 -3.85
CA ARG A 404 18.46 12.92 -4.29
C ARG A 404 18.14 14.42 -4.41
N ILE A 405 18.83 15.28 -3.65
CA ILE A 405 18.68 16.74 -3.77
C ILE A 405 19.08 17.29 -5.17
N LEU A 406 19.89 16.54 -5.92
CA LEU A 406 20.34 16.90 -7.26
C LEU A 406 19.46 16.31 -8.36
N LEU A 407 18.39 15.58 -8.02
CA LEU A 407 17.45 15.05 -9.01
C LEU A 407 16.84 16.19 -9.84
N PHE A 408 16.77 15.96 -11.15
CA PHE A 408 16.30 16.90 -12.16
C PHE A 408 17.12 18.21 -12.26
N SER A 409 18.31 18.25 -11.66
CA SER A 409 19.19 19.42 -11.72
C SER A 409 20.15 19.36 -12.93
N PRO A 410 20.73 20.50 -13.35
CA PRO A 410 21.82 20.53 -14.31
C PRO A 410 23.04 19.70 -13.86
N ALA A 411 23.24 19.53 -12.55
CA ALA A 411 24.35 18.74 -12.02
C ALA A 411 24.16 17.24 -12.32
N GLN A 412 22.94 16.71 -12.19
CA GLN A 412 22.63 15.34 -12.62
C GLN A 412 22.93 15.17 -14.12
N GLN A 413 22.46 16.10 -14.96
CA GLN A 413 22.69 16.03 -16.41
C GLN A 413 24.19 16.05 -16.77
N ALA A 414 24.99 16.84 -16.06
CA ALA A 414 26.44 16.88 -16.26
C ALA A 414 27.11 15.55 -15.87
N ILE A 415 26.71 14.96 -14.74
CA ILE A 415 27.20 13.64 -14.30
C ILE A 415 26.84 12.56 -15.33
N GLU A 416 25.59 12.57 -15.82
CA GLU A 416 25.13 11.62 -16.83
C GLU A 416 25.85 11.79 -18.18
N PHE A 417 26.14 13.04 -18.58
CA PHE A 417 26.93 13.30 -19.78
C PHE A 417 28.35 12.74 -19.64
N VAL A 418 28.98 12.94 -18.48
CA VAL A 418 30.32 12.43 -18.19
C VAL A 418 30.36 10.90 -18.23
N GLY A 419 29.38 10.22 -17.62
CA GLY A 419 29.23 8.76 -17.72
C GLY A 419 29.05 8.28 -19.16
N ARG A 420 28.29 9.01 -19.98
CA ARG A 420 28.15 8.68 -21.41
C ARG A 420 29.41 8.94 -22.23
N ALA A 421 30.15 10.01 -21.95
CA ALA A 421 31.32 10.41 -22.73
C ALA A 421 32.58 9.58 -22.43
N ILE A 422 32.71 9.04 -21.21
CA ILE A 422 33.92 8.35 -20.75
C ILE A 422 33.57 6.90 -20.37
N PRO A 423 33.80 5.91 -21.25
CA PRO A 423 33.47 4.50 -20.98
C PRO A 423 34.15 3.93 -19.72
N ALA A 424 35.36 4.40 -19.39
CA ALA A 424 36.15 3.90 -18.26
C ALA A 424 35.54 4.17 -16.86
N ILE A 425 34.56 5.07 -16.76
CA ILE A 425 33.87 5.40 -15.51
C ILE A 425 32.40 4.95 -15.52
N ARG A 426 31.95 4.27 -16.59
CA ARG A 426 30.59 3.73 -16.63
C ARG A 426 30.47 2.62 -15.60
N PRO A 427 29.43 2.64 -14.76
CA PRO A 427 29.16 1.55 -13.86
C PRO A 427 28.77 0.29 -14.64
N GLU A 428 28.97 -0.87 -14.02
CA GLU A 428 28.44 -2.12 -14.55
C GLU A 428 26.90 -2.08 -14.54
N PRO A 429 26.23 -2.67 -15.55
CA PRO A 429 24.78 -2.74 -15.59
C PRO A 429 24.19 -3.41 -14.34
N LYS A 430 23.18 -2.79 -13.74
CA LYS A 430 22.46 -3.39 -12.59
C LYS A 430 21.60 -4.58 -13.01
N PHE A 431 21.05 -4.52 -14.22
CA PHE A 431 20.20 -5.54 -14.80
C PHE A 431 20.31 -5.48 -16.33
N PHE A 432 19.81 -6.52 -16.99
CA PHE A 432 19.86 -6.67 -18.44
C PHE A 432 18.53 -7.24 -18.95
N ASP A 433 17.84 -6.49 -19.80
CA ASP A 433 16.67 -6.94 -20.56
C ASP A 433 17.10 -7.19 -22.02
N PRO A 434 17.20 -8.45 -22.48
CA PRO A 434 17.66 -8.79 -23.82
C PRO A 434 16.68 -8.42 -24.93
N SER A 435 15.39 -8.22 -24.61
CA SER A 435 14.32 -8.13 -25.61
C SER A 435 13.31 -7.03 -25.23
N PRO A 436 13.77 -5.78 -25.03
CA PRO A 436 12.91 -4.70 -24.56
C PRO A 436 11.79 -4.43 -25.57
N LEU A 437 10.60 -4.13 -25.08
CA LEU A 437 9.45 -3.82 -25.91
C LEU A 437 9.48 -2.35 -26.34
N THR A 438 9.21 -2.08 -27.62
CA THR A 438 9.16 -0.70 -28.16
C THR A 438 7.84 0.01 -27.94
N ARG A 439 6.82 -0.73 -27.50
CA ARG A 439 5.49 -0.21 -27.17
C ARG A 439 4.99 -0.75 -25.83
N PRO A 440 4.21 0.05 -25.08
CA PRO A 440 3.58 -0.43 -23.86
C PRO A 440 2.68 -1.65 -24.11
N VAL A 441 2.70 -2.58 -23.17
CA VAL A 441 1.78 -3.70 -23.10
C VAL A 441 0.41 -3.22 -22.63
N PRO A 442 -0.70 -3.56 -23.31
CA PRO A 442 -2.04 -3.27 -22.81
C PRO A 442 -2.28 -3.98 -21.47
N VAL A 443 -2.50 -3.21 -20.40
CA VAL A 443 -2.85 -3.75 -19.09
C VAL A 443 -4.32 -3.49 -18.83
N ALA A 444 -5.09 -4.55 -18.57
CA ALA A 444 -6.50 -4.47 -18.25
C ALA A 444 -6.69 -3.93 -16.82
N THR A 445 -6.40 -2.64 -16.63
CA THR A 445 -6.75 -1.97 -15.37
C THR A 445 -8.25 -1.72 -15.37
N ASN A 446 -8.95 -2.07 -14.28
CA ASN A 446 -10.29 -1.55 -14.00
C ASN A 446 -10.14 -0.05 -13.74
N ALA A 447 -9.96 0.72 -14.81
CA ALA A 447 -9.83 2.16 -14.75
C ALA A 447 -11.18 2.73 -14.33
N GLY A 448 -11.26 3.25 -13.10
CA GLY A 448 -12.26 4.26 -12.77
C GLY A 448 -12.22 5.35 -13.85
N ALA A 449 -13.39 5.93 -14.16
CA ALA A 449 -13.59 6.81 -15.30
C ALA A 449 -12.43 7.79 -15.52
N ALA A 450 -11.91 7.84 -16.75
CA ALA A 450 -10.85 8.77 -17.11
C ALA A 450 -11.22 10.21 -16.69
N PRO A 451 -10.28 11.00 -16.16
CA PRO A 451 -10.56 12.38 -15.78
C PRO A 451 -11.15 13.13 -16.98
N SER A 452 -12.17 13.94 -16.72
CA SER A 452 -12.87 14.66 -17.78
C SER A 452 -11.90 15.53 -18.60
N ARG A 453 -12.18 15.71 -19.90
CA ARG A 453 -11.38 16.61 -20.77
C ARG A 453 -11.25 18.03 -20.19
N LEU A 454 -12.23 18.45 -19.38
CA LEU A 454 -12.21 19.74 -18.69
C LEU A 454 -11.13 19.79 -17.60
N SER A 455 -10.98 18.73 -16.81
CA SER A 455 -9.93 18.63 -15.79
C SER A 455 -8.52 18.71 -16.40
N LEU A 456 -8.31 18.01 -17.53
CA LEU A 456 -7.07 18.06 -18.30
C LEU A 456 -6.79 19.47 -18.87
N ALA A 457 -7.82 20.13 -19.42
CA ALA A 457 -7.69 21.48 -19.96
C ALA A 457 -7.34 22.51 -18.86
N ILE A 458 -7.95 22.39 -17.67
CA ILE A 458 -7.66 23.26 -16.53
C ILE A 458 -6.22 23.08 -16.05
N CYS A 459 -5.74 21.83 -15.94
CA CYS A 459 -4.33 21.56 -15.62
C CYS A 459 -3.38 22.13 -16.68
N GLY A 460 -3.70 21.97 -17.96
CA GLY A 460 -2.90 22.53 -19.07
C GLY A 460 -2.83 24.06 -19.03
N LEU A 461 -3.95 24.74 -18.78
CA LEU A 461 -3.99 26.20 -18.61
C LEU A 461 -3.20 26.66 -17.37
N GLY A 462 -3.29 25.90 -16.27
CA GLY A 462 -2.49 26.14 -15.06
C GLY A 462 -0.99 26.09 -15.35
N LEU A 463 -0.51 25.04 -16.01
CA LEU A 463 0.90 24.90 -16.39
C LEU A 463 1.36 26.00 -17.35
N ALA A 464 0.55 26.35 -18.35
CA ALA A 464 0.85 27.44 -19.28
C ALA A 464 0.95 28.81 -18.57
N SER A 465 0.09 29.05 -17.57
CA SER A 465 0.14 30.28 -16.78
C SER A 465 1.40 30.38 -15.92
N ILE A 466 1.83 29.27 -15.31
CA ILE A 466 3.09 29.18 -14.55
C ILE A 466 4.29 29.42 -15.47
N ALA A 467 4.32 28.75 -16.64
CA ALA A 467 5.39 28.95 -17.63
C ALA A 467 5.46 30.41 -18.11
N SER A 468 4.32 31.05 -18.32
CA SER A 468 4.24 32.47 -18.69
C SER A 468 4.77 33.38 -17.59
N LEU A 469 4.46 33.10 -16.32
CA LEU A 469 4.98 33.82 -15.16
C LEU A 469 6.51 33.70 -15.02
N VAL A 470 7.06 32.50 -15.25
CA VAL A 470 8.51 32.27 -15.25
C VAL A 470 9.18 33.01 -16.41
N TYR A 471 8.55 33.03 -17.59
CA TYR A 471 9.07 33.74 -18.75
C TYR A 471 9.08 35.28 -18.55
N VAL A 472 8.00 35.84 -18.01
CA VAL A 472 7.89 37.28 -17.73
C VAL A 472 8.88 37.70 -16.63
N SER A 473 9.01 36.91 -15.57
CA SER A 473 9.94 37.20 -14.48
C SER A 473 11.41 37.10 -14.91
N SER A 474 11.78 36.13 -15.75
CA SER A 474 13.14 36.02 -16.30
C SER A 474 13.49 37.18 -17.25
N ARG A 475 12.54 37.68 -18.05
CA ARG A 475 12.74 38.88 -18.87
C ARG A 475 12.84 40.16 -18.03
N ALA A 476 12.04 40.30 -16.99
CA ALA A 476 12.14 41.44 -16.07
C ALA A 476 13.52 41.47 -15.38
N PHE A 477 14.04 40.30 -14.97
CA PHE A 477 15.37 40.18 -14.37
C PHE A 477 16.48 40.59 -15.36
N ALA A 478 16.41 40.11 -16.61
CA ALA A 478 17.36 40.47 -17.67
C ALA A 478 17.32 41.96 -18.05
N HIS A 479 16.16 42.60 -17.98
CA HIS A 479 16.02 44.03 -18.25
C HIS A 479 16.61 44.91 -17.13
N THR A 480 16.58 44.40 -15.89
CA THR A 480 17.10 45.11 -14.70
C THR A 480 18.62 45.01 -14.60
N THR A 481 19.22 43.90 -15.03
CA THR A 481 20.69 43.75 -15.13
C THR A 481 21.28 44.57 -16.28
N ARG A 482 20.60 44.69 -17.44
CA ARG A 482 21.01 45.60 -18.52
C ARG A 482 21.01 47.08 -18.13
N ARG A 483 20.09 47.53 -17.26
CA ARG A 483 20.08 48.91 -16.77
C ARG A 483 21.18 49.21 -15.74
N LYS A 484 21.69 48.20 -15.02
CA LYS A 484 22.80 48.37 -14.08
C LYS A 484 24.18 48.24 -14.71
N GLY A 485 24.29 47.70 -15.92
CA GLY A 485 25.56 47.59 -16.68
C GLY A 485 25.92 48.81 -17.54
N VAL A 486 25.14 49.90 -17.49
CA VAL A 486 25.41 51.16 -18.24
C VAL A 486 25.90 52.29 -17.31
N VAL A 487 26.14 51.98 -16.03
CA VAL A 487 26.84 52.88 -15.11
C VAL A 487 27.94 52.08 -14.40
N ALA A 488 29.02 51.82 -15.12
CA ALA A 488 30.34 51.48 -14.59
C ALA A 488 31.39 51.99 -15.57
#